data_AF-A0AAJ1JFJ6-F1
#
_entry.id   AF-A0AAJ1JFJ6-F1
#
_cell.length_a   1.000
_cell.length_b   1.000
_cell.length_c   1.000
_cell.angle_alpha   90.00
_cell.angle_beta   90.00
_cell.angle_gamma   90.00
#
_symmetry.space_group_name_H-M   'P 1'
#
loop_
_entity.id
_entity.type
_entity.pdbx_description
1 polymer ?
#
loop_
_entity_poly.entity_id
_entity_poly.type
_entity_poly.pdbx_seq_one_letter_code
_entity_poly.pdbx_strand_id
1 'polypeptide(L)'
;MGLPQLIILPFIPFLVQRFNPKYLICIGFAGLALSAFMDCSMDGNFAGSQMSGSMLIRALGQPFIMVPLSVLATRHIQQKDSASSAVLINVFRSLGGSCGTAILTTFFISRINIHIDNIKTSLLSSSSAFINYLNNVKSLLIQHGLATDTQSVKHTAITILGQRIARQAEIMAFNDLFLIMGGIMLVTTLLVLFSTHDFYLYLTRNKS
;
A
#
# COMPACT_ATOMS: atom_id res chain seq x y z
N MET A 1 14.39 -9.79 0.82
CA MET A 1 13.79 -8.58 1.45
C MET A 1 14.31 -8.28 2.87
N GLY A 2 15.17 -9.11 3.50
CA GLY A 2 15.64 -8.85 4.88
C GLY A 2 16.98 -8.11 5.02
N LEU A 3 17.82 -8.08 3.98
CA LEU A 3 19.17 -7.49 4.04
C LEU A 3 19.22 -6.01 4.48
N PRO A 4 18.37 -5.10 3.96
CA PRO A 4 18.39 -3.68 4.35
C PRO A 4 17.97 -3.48 5.81
N GLN A 5 16.98 -4.27 6.26
CA GLN A 5 16.44 -4.19 7.61
C GLN A 5 17.47 -4.69 8.63
N LEU A 6 18.25 -5.71 8.28
CA LEU A 6 19.32 -6.26 9.13
C LEU A 6 20.40 -5.21 9.48
N ILE A 7 20.71 -4.32 8.52
CA ILE A 7 21.72 -3.25 8.70
C ILE A 7 21.19 -2.14 9.61
N ILE A 8 19.90 -1.82 9.53
CA ILE A 8 19.30 -0.70 10.27
C ILE A 8 18.91 -1.07 11.71
N LEU A 9 18.55 -2.33 11.96
CA LEU A 9 18.14 -2.80 13.29
C LEU A 9 19.12 -2.49 14.44
N PRO A 10 20.45 -2.66 14.33
CA PRO A 10 21.38 -2.30 15.42
C PRO A 10 21.48 -0.78 15.64
N PHE A 11 21.14 0.03 14.63
CA PHE A 11 21.30 1.48 14.67
C PHE A 11 20.08 2.17 15.31
N ILE A 12 18.88 1.61 15.16
CA ILE A 12 17.63 2.20 15.67
C ILE A 12 17.64 2.43 17.19
N PRO A 13 18.06 1.48 18.06
CA PRO A 13 18.11 1.70 19.51
C PRO A 13 19.04 2.86 19.90
N PHE A 14 20.16 3.02 19.19
CA PHE A 14 21.09 4.14 19.42
C PHE A 14 20.44 5.48 19.06
N LEU A 15 19.69 5.54 17.96
CA LEU A 15 18.97 6.75 17.57
C LEU A 15 17.86 7.10 18.56
N VAL A 16 17.13 6.11 19.08
CA VAL A 16 16.06 6.31 20.09
C VAL A 16 16.60 6.87 21.40
N GLN A 17 17.84 6.51 21.79
CA GLN A 17 18.48 7.07 22.99
C GLN A 17 18.97 8.52 22.79
N ARG A 18 19.31 8.90 21.55
CA ARG A 18 19.93 10.20 21.25
C ARG A 18 18.93 11.27 20.79
N PHE A 19 17.81 10.88 20.19
CA PHE A 19 16.80 11.78 19.63
C PHE A 19 15.42 11.56 20.26
N ASN A 20 14.53 12.55 20.18
CA ASN A 20 13.16 12.39 20.66
C ASN A 20 12.44 11.30 19.84
N PRO A 21 11.93 10.23 20.48
CA PRO A 21 11.23 9.11 19.81
C PRO A 21 10.11 9.55 18.85
N LYS A 22 9.44 10.68 19.13
CA LYS A 22 8.36 11.19 18.27
C LYS A 22 8.86 11.62 16.88
N TYR A 23 10.03 12.24 16.77
CA TYR A 23 10.58 12.63 15.47
C TYR A 23 10.98 11.42 14.63
N LEU A 24 11.48 10.36 15.27
CA LEU A 24 11.79 9.10 14.58
C LEU A 24 10.53 8.48 13.98
N ILE A 25 9.42 8.50 14.73
CA ILE A 25 8.12 8.03 14.25
C ILE A 25 7.65 8.85 13.05
N CYS A 26 7.78 10.19 13.09
CA CYS A 26 7.45 11.05 11.95
C CYS A 26 8.29 10.72 10.71
N ILE A 27 9.60 10.51 10.86
CA ILE A 27 10.49 10.12 9.75
C ILE A 27 10.06 8.77 9.17
N GLY A 28 9.72 7.81 10.03
CA GLY A 28 9.21 6.51 9.62
C GLY A 28 7.93 6.61 8.79
N PHE A 29 6.91 7.32 9.29
CA PHE A 29 5.65 7.52 8.57
C PHE A 29 5.82 8.34 7.29
N ALA A 30 6.67 9.36 7.28
CA ALA A 30 7.00 10.13 6.08
C ALA A 30 7.69 9.26 5.02
N GLY A 31 8.62 8.39 5.43
CA GLY A 31 9.26 7.42 4.54
C GLY A 31 8.26 6.41 3.97
N LEU A 32 7.34 5.91 4.79
CA LEU A 32 6.25 5.04 4.30
C LEU A 32 5.33 5.77 3.32
N ALA A 33 4.98 7.04 3.58
CA ALA A 33 4.18 7.85 2.67
C ALA A 33 4.90 8.06 1.33
N LEU A 34 6.19 8.42 1.36
CA LEU A 34 7.00 8.57 0.16
C LEU A 34 7.05 7.27 -0.65
N SER A 35 7.27 6.12 0.01
CA SER A 35 7.26 4.82 -0.66
C SER A 35 5.92 4.52 -1.34
N ALA A 36 4.80 4.88 -0.70
CA ALA A 36 3.47 4.69 -1.27
C ALA A 36 3.25 5.60 -2.49
N PHE A 37 3.69 6.85 -2.46
CA PHE A 37 3.59 7.75 -3.63
C PHE A 37 4.47 7.32 -4.80
N MET A 38 5.62 6.70 -4.54
CA MET A 38 6.45 6.10 -5.61
C MET A 38 5.70 4.98 -6.34
N ASP A 39 4.81 4.28 -5.65
CA ASP A 39 4.00 3.19 -6.20
C ASP A 39 2.66 3.69 -6.82
N CYS A 40 2.33 4.98 -6.78
CA CYS A 40 1.06 5.53 -7.31
C CYS A 40 0.96 5.58 -8.84
N SER A 41 2.06 5.35 -9.56
CA SER A 41 2.11 5.51 -11.01
C SER A 41 2.47 4.22 -11.73
N MET A 42 2.04 3.06 -11.21
CA MET A 42 2.30 1.78 -11.86
C MET A 42 1.53 1.65 -13.18
N ASP A 43 2.23 1.19 -14.21
CA ASP A 43 1.72 0.83 -15.54
C ASP A 43 1.89 -0.68 -15.79
N GLY A 44 1.23 -1.26 -16.79
CA GLY A 44 1.26 -2.70 -17.10
C GLY A 44 2.66 -3.28 -17.40
N ASN A 45 3.63 -2.41 -17.72
CA ASN A 45 5.04 -2.73 -17.94
C ASN A 45 5.95 -2.37 -16.76
N PHE A 46 5.41 -2.01 -15.58
CA PHE A 46 6.20 -1.73 -14.38
C PHE A 46 7.00 -2.98 -13.94
N ALA A 47 8.19 -3.12 -14.50
CA ALA A 47 9.15 -4.15 -14.16
C ALA A 47 9.84 -3.80 -12.82
N GLY A 48 10.05 -4.80 -11.98
CA GLY A 48 10.35 -4.71 -10.53
C GLY A 48 11.59 -3.92 -10.06
N SER A 49 12.31 -3.22 -10.95
CA SER A 49 13.43 -2.34 -10.59
C SER A 49 12.99 -1.13 -9.75
N GLN A 50 11.87 -0.48 -10.08
CA GLN A 50 11.31 0.63 -9.28
C GLN A 50 10.67 0.17 -7.98
N MET A 51 9.98 -0.98 -7.97
CA MET A 51 9.49 -1.61 -6.74
C MET A 51 10.62 -1.89 -5.75
N SER A 52 11.84 -2.16 -6.24
CA SER A 52 12.99 -2.38 -5.35
C SER A 52 13.29 -1.13 -4.50
N GLY A 53 13.15 0.07 -5.07
CA GLY A 53 13.37 1.34 -4.35
C GLY A 53 12.29 1.65 -3.31
N SER A 54 11.01 1.55 -3.68
CA SER A 54 9.91 1.76 -2.74
C SER A 54 9.91 0.70 -1.63
N MET A 55 10.16 -0.57 -1.96
CA MET A 55 10.33 -1.65 -0.98
C MET A 55 11.49 -1.42 -0.02
N LEU A 56 12.62 -0.89 -0.50
CA LEU A 56 13.76 -0.53 0.34
C LEU A 56 13.34 0.54 1.35
N ILE A 57 12.80 1.66 0.90
CA ILE A 57 12.35 2.75 1.78
C ILE A 57 11.34 2.23 2.80
N ARG A 58 10.40 1.39 2.36
CA ARG A 58 9.37 0.79 3.22
C ARG A 58 9.98 -0.11 4.31
N ALA A 59 10.93 -0.97 3.94
CA ALA A 59 11.64 -1.85 4.86
C ALA A 59 12.47 -1.07 5.89
N LEU A 60 13.06 0.05 5.47
CA LEU A 60 13.81 0.92 6.37
C LEU A 60 12.89 1.72 7.29
N GLY A 61 11.74 2.21 6.81
CA GLY A 61 10.81 3.02 7.59
C GLY A 61 10.10 2.27 8.73
N GLN A 62 9.83 0.98 8.57
CA GLN A 62 9.11 0.18 9.57
C GLN A 62 9.77 0.16 10.97
N PRO A 63 11.08 -0.13 11.12
CA PRO A 63 11.78 -0.03 12.40
C PRO A 63 11.71 1.33 13.08
N PHE A 64 11.73 2.44 12.31
CA PHE A 64 11.61 3.80 12.83
C PHE A 64 10.24 4.10 13.45
N ILE A 65 9.22 3.29 13.14
CA ILE A 65 7.90 3.41 13.77
C ILE A 65 7.82 2.43 14.94
N MET A 66 8.08 1.15 14.71
CA MET A 66 7.83 0.09 15.70
C MET A 66 8.65 0.29 16.98
N VAL A 67 9.96 0.51 16.88
CA VAL A 67 10.82 0.56 18.06
C VAL A 67 10.51 1.75 18.97
N PRO A 68 10.46 3.01 18.47
CA PRO A 68 10.20 4.14 19.34
C PRO A 68 8.76 4.16 19.85
N LEU A 69 7.79 3.67 19.07
CA LEU A 69 6.40 3.56 19.49
C LEU A 69 6.24 2.56 20.63
N SER A 70 6.89 1.40 20.56
CA SER A 70 6.90 0.42 21.66
C SER A 70 7.52 1.02 22.92
N VAL A 71 8.67 1.72 22.82
CA VAL A 71 9.32 2.37 23.96
C VAL A 71 8.40 3.44 24.59
N LEU A 72 7.72 4.25 23.78
CA LEU A 72 6.78 5.26 24.27
C LEU A 72 5.56 4.62 24.95
N ALA A 73 5.01 3.56 24.38
CA ALA A 73 3.84 2.86 24.92
C ALA A 73 4.13 2.23 26.28
N THR A 74 5.35 1.74 26.50
CA THR A 74 5.74 1.08 27.76
C THR A 74 6.36 2.02 28.79
N ARG A 75 6.60 3.29 28.47
CA ARG A 75 7.39 4.21 29.31
C ARG A 75 6.87 4.41 30.73
N HIS A 76 5.57 4.32 30.94
CA HIS A 76 4.92 4.58 32.25
C HIS A 76 4.41 3.29 32.93
N ILE A 77 4.81 2.13 32.44
CA ILE A 77 4.31 0.83 32.91
C ILE A 77 5.24 0.30 34.00
N GLN A 78 4.68 -0.07 35.15
CA GLN A 78 5.46 -0.68 36.23
C GLN A 78 6.00 -2.05 35.77
N GLN A 79 7.18 -2.43 36.26
CA GLN A 79 7.83 -3.67 35.83
C GLN A 79 6.96 -4.92 36.06
N LYS A 80 6.15 -4.92 37.13
CA LYS A 80 5.18 -5.97 37.43
C LYS A 80 4.05 -6.12 36.39
N ASP A 81 3.70 -5.03 35.69
CA ASP A 81 2.60 -4.99 34.71
C ASP A 81 3.10 -5.11 33.26
N SER A 82 4.43 -5.10 33.07
CA SER A 82 5.06 -5.07 31.74
C SER A 82 4.67 -6.25 30.86
N ALA A 83 4.50 -7.44 31.44
CA ALA A 83 4.06 -8.63 30.71
C ALA A 83 2.62 -8.48 30.18
N SER A 84 1.69 -8.06 31.04
CA SER A 84 0.29 -7.81 30.67
C SER A 84 0.15 -6.72 29.61
N SER A 85 0.92 -5.64 29.73
CA SER A 85 0.91 -4.56 28.75
C SER A 85 1.50 -4.96 27.40
N ALA A 86 2.57 -5.76 27.37
CA ALA A 86 3.12 -6.29 26.13
C ALA A 86 2.11 -7.17 25.39
N VAL A 87 1.32 -7.97 26.11
CA VAL A 87 0.21 -8.75 25.54
C VAL A 87 -0.83 -7.83 24.92
N LEU A 88 -1.30 -6.82 25.65
CA LEU A 88 -2.29 -5.86 25.14
C LEU A 88 -1.80 -5.13 23.88
N ILE A 89 -0.57 -4.61 23.88
CA ILE A 89 0.03 -3.93 22.72
C ILE A 89 0.05 -4.87 21.50
N ASN A 90 0.42 -6.14 21.68
CA ASN A 90 0.44 -7.11 20.61
C ASN A 90 -0.97 -7.44 20.09
N VAL A 91 -1.97 -7.55 20.98
CA VAL A 91 -3.36 -7.77 20.58
C VAL A 91 -3.89 -6.60 19.75
N PHE A 92 -3.71 -5.35 20.23
CA PHE A 92 -4.14 -4.17 19.48
C PHE A 92 -3.42 -4.05 18.14
N ARG A 93 -2.13 -4.39 18.07
CA ARG A 93 -1.35 -4.34 16.83
C ARG A 93 -1.81 -5.40 15.83
N SER A 94 -2.03 -6.64 16.27
CA SER A 94 -2.52 -7.72 15.42
C SER A 94 -3.94 -7.44 14.93
N LEU A 95 -4.82 -6.93 15.80
CA LEU A 95 -6.19 -6.54 15.46
C LEU A 95 -6.21 -5.34 14.49
N GLY A 96 -5.40 -4.33 14.73
CA GLY A 96 -5.26 -3.19 13.81
C GLY A 96 -4.75 -3.62 12.44
N GLY A 97 -3.81 -4.58 12.40
CA GLY A 97 -3.33 -5.18 11.15
C GLY A 97 -4.41 -5.94 10.39
N SER A 98 -5.17 -6.81 11.06
CA SER A 98 -6.23 -7.58 10.39
C SER A 98 -7.43 -6.71 9.97
N CYS A 99 -7.90 -5.81 10.82
CA CYS A 99 -8.98 -4.89 10.48
C CYS A 99 -8.56 -3.94 9.36
N GLY A 100 -7.35 -3.38 9.43
CA GLY A 100 -6.83 -2.49 8.39
C GLY A 100 -6.73 -3.18 7.03
N THR A 101 -6.21 -4.41 7.00
CA THR A 101 -6.12 -5.20 5.76
C THR A 101 -7.47 -5.61 5.21
N ALA A 102 -8.44 -5.96 6.06
CA ALA A 102 -9.80 -6.30 5.63
C ALA A 102 -10.51 -5.09 4.97
N ILE A 103 -10.41 -3.91 5.60
CA ILE A 103 -10.97 -2.66 5.06
C ILE A 103 -10.32 -2.35 3.71
N LEU A 104 -9.00 -2.43 3.63
CA LEU A 104 -8.26 -2.17 2.39
C LEU A 104 -8.64 -3.14 1.28
N THR A 105 -8.78 -4.42 1.60
CA THR A 105 -9.14 -5.46 0.64
C THR A 105 -10.54 -5.22 0.10
N THR A 106 -11.49 -4.87 0.97
CA THR A 106 -12.85 -4.52 0.59
C THR A 106 -12.88 -3.32 -0.33
N PHE A 107 -12.13 -2.27 0.03
CA PHE A 107 -12.01 -1.07 -0.80
C PHE A 107 -11.36 -1.36 -2.15
N PHE A 108 -10.30 -2.16 -2.17
CA PHE A 108 -9.60 -2.58 -3.39
C PHE A 108 -10.51 -3.33 -4.36
N ILE A 109 -11.29 -4.30 -3.87
CA ILE A 109 -12.27 -5.04 -4.68
C ILE A 109 -13.34 -4.10 -5.24
N SER A 110 -13.83 -3.16 -4.42
CA SER A 110 -14.79 -2.14 -4.87
C SER A 110 -14.21 -1.28 -6.01
N ARG A 111 -12.94 -0.85 -5.90
CA ARG A 111 -12.25 -0.08 -6.95
C ARG A 111 -12.04 -0.88 -8.23
N ILE A 112 -11.70 -2.17 -8.13
CA ILE A 112 -11.61 -3.05 -9.31
C ILE A 112 -12.93 -3.05 -10.07
N ASN A 113 -14.05 -3.24 -9.37
CA ASN A 113 -15.37 -3.29 -10.02
C ASN A 113 -15.70 -1.97 -10.73
N ILE A 114 -15.43 -0.83 -10.09
CA ILE A 114 -15.62 0.50 -10.70
C ILE A 114 -14.77 0.65 -11.97
N HIS A 115 -13.49 0.28 -11.93
CA HIS A 115 -12.61 0.37 -13.10
C HIS A 115 -13.01 -0.58 -14.22
N ILE A 116 -13.45 -1.80 -13.89
CA ILE A 116 -14.01 -2.75 -14.86
C ILE A 116 -15.22 -2.14 -15.56
N ASP A 117 -16.16 -1.57 -14.81
CA ASP A 117 -17.41 -1.01 -15.36
C ASP A 117 -17.14 0.23 -16.23
N ASN A 118 -16.19 1.07 -15.83
CA ASN A 118 -15.74 2.21 -16.64
C ASN A 118 -15.14 1.74 -17.98
N ILE A 119 -14.23 0.77 -17.96
CA ILE A 119 -13.60 0.23 -19.18
C ILE A 119 -14.66 -0.42 -20.09
N LYS A 120 -15.58 -1.20 -19.53
CA LYS A 120 -16.69 -1.81 -20.30
C LYS A 120 -17.57 -0.75 -20.96
N THR A 121 -17.93 0.30 -20.23
CA THR A 121 -18.77 1.39 -20.75
C THR A 121 -18.07 2.11 -21.90
N SER A 122 -16.78 2.41 -21.77
CA SER A 122 -15.98 3.02 -22.85
C SER A 122 -15.88 2.14 -24.10
N LEU A 123 -15.81 0.81 -23.93
CA LEU A 123 -15.81 -0.15 -25.03
C LEU A 123 -17.17 -0.23 -25.74
N LEU A 124 -18.27 -0.20 -24.99
CA LEU A 124 -19.63 -0.18 -25.55
C LEU A 124 -19.92 1.09 -26.35
N SER A 125 -19.41 2.24 -25.88
CA SER A 125 -19.49 3.50 -26.64
C SER A 125 -18.63 3.50 -27.91
N SER A 126 -17.60 2.65 -27.98
CA SER A 126 -16.67 2.52 -29.12
C SER A 126 -16.92 1.24 -29.91
N SER A 127 -18.14 1.04 -30.42
CA SER A 127 -18.54 -0.17 -31.14
C SER A 127 -17.59 -0.58 -32.28
N SER A 128 -16.99 0.40 -32.97
CA SER A 128 -16.01 0.19 -34.03
C SER A 128 -14.68 -0.40 -33.52
N ALA A 129 -14.18 0.03 -32.36
CA ALA A 129 -12.95 -0.48 -31.76
C ALA A 129 -13.10 -1.94 -31.31
N PHE A 130 -14.25 -2.27 -30.72
CA PHE A 130 -14.57 -3.63 -30.30
C PHE A 130 -14.72 -4.58 -31.50
N ILE A 131 -15.39 -4.15 -32.57
CA ILE A 131 -15.53 -4.92 -33.81
C ILE A 131 -14.17 -5.16 -34.47
N ASN A 132 -13.31 -4.14 -34.53
CA ASN A 132 -11.96 -4.27 -35.08
C ASN A 132 -11.08 -5.23 -34.27
N TYR A 133 -11.17 -5.19 -32.93
CA TYR A 133 -10.49 -6.15 -32.06
C TYR A 133 -10.97 -7.59 -32.32
N LEU A 134 -12.29 -7.79 -32.42
CA LEU A 134 -12.86 -9.11 -32.69
C LEU A 134 -12.39 -9.66 -34.04
N ASN A 135 -12.34 -8.82 -35.07
CA ASN A 135 -11.84 -9.19 -36.39
C ASN A 135 -10.35 -9.57 -36.39
N ASN A 136 -9.52 -8.85 -35.62
CA ASN A 136 -8.10 -9.17 -35.47
C ASN A 136 -7.86 -10.46 -34.68
N VAL A 137 -8.60 -10.72 -33.60
CA VAL A 137 -8.48 -11.98 -32.85
C VAL A 137 -8.97 -13.16 -33.70
N LYS A 138 -10.05 -12.95 -34.48
CA LYS A 138 -10.54 -13.93 -35.44
C LYS A 138 -9.50 -14.27 -36.51
N SER A 139 -8.83 -13.28 -37.11
CA SER A 139 -7.80 -13.54 -38.12
C SER A 139 -6.61 -14.30 -37.54
N LEU A 140 -6.18 -13.99 -36.31
CA LEU A 140 -5.09 -14.68 -35.63
C LEU A 140 -5.44 -16.14 -35.28
N LEU A 141 -6.66 -16.40 -34.79
CA LEU A 141 -7.11 -17.76 -34.44
C LEU A 141 -7.26 -18.65 -35.68
N ILE A 142 -7.73 -18.08 -36.79
CA ILE A 142 -7.80 -18.78 -38.08
C ILE A 142 -6.39 -19.09 -38.61
N GLN A 143 -5.46 -18.14 -38.54
CA GLN A 143 -4.06 -18.35 -38.97
C GLN A 143 -3.35 -19.45 -38.19
N HIS A 144 -3.65 -19.62 -36.89
CA HIS A 144 -3.05 -20.66 -36.05
C HIS A 144 -3.82 -21.99 -36.08
N GLY A 145 -4.89 -22.12 -36.88
CA GLY A 145 -5.68 -23.34 -37.02
C GLY A 145 -6.47 -23.74 -35.77
N LEU A 146 -6.63 -22.84 -34.80
CA LEU A 146 -7.19 -23.13 -33.47
C LEU A 146 -8.71 -22.98 -33.40
N ALA A 147 -9.36 -22.42 -34.42
CA ALA A 147 -10.82 -22.29 -34.43
C ALA A 147 -11.41 -22.15 -35.84
N THR A 148 -12.33 -23.05 -36.20
CA THR A 148 -13.08 -23.04 -37.47
C THR A 148 -14.50 -22.46 -37.30
N ASP A 149 -15.02 -22.41 -36.07
CA ASP A 149 -16.39 -21.99 -35.78
C ASP A 149 -16.47 -20.56 -35.19
N THR A 150 -17.32 -19.71 -35.76
CA THR A 150 -17.43 -18.28 -35.44
C THR A 150 -17.87 -18.03 -33.99
N GLN A 151 -18.62 -18.95 -33.39
CA GLN A 151 -19.05 -18.85 -31.99
C GLN A 151 -17.90 -19.10 -31.00
N SER A 152 -17.06 -20.11 -31.28
CA SER A 152 -15.89 -20.45 -30.44
C SER A 152 -14.85 -19.32 -30.42
N VAL A 153 -14.60 -18.69 -31.58
CA VAL A 153 -13.71 -17.53 -31.73
C VAL A 153 -14.19 -16.34 -30.90
N LYS A 154 -15.50 -16.05 -30.96
CA LYS A 154 -16.10 -14.93 -30.23
C LYS A 154 -15.98 -15.14 -28.72
N HIS A 155 -16.25 -16.34 -28.23
CA HIS A 155 -16.12 -16.65 -26.81
C HIS A 155 -14.67 -16.49 -26.34
N THR A 156 -13.70 -17.08 -27.04
CA THR A 156 -12.27 -16.97 -26.68
C THR A 156 -11.78 -15.52 -26.71
N ALA A 157 -12.17 -14.74 -27.72
CA ALA A 157 -11.81 -13.32 -27.81
C ALA A 157 -12.36 -12.49 -26.64
N ILE A 158 -13.60 -12.74 -26.22
CA ILE A 158 -14.23 -12.08 -25.07
C ILE A 158 -13.52 -12.48 -23.78
N THR A 159 -13.15 -13.75 -23.60
CA THR A 159 -12.44 -14.21 -22.40
C THR A 159 -11.05 -13.55 -22.27
N ILE A 160 -10.29 -13.49 -23.36
CA ILE A 160 -8.97 -12.82 -23.38
C ILE A 160 -9.12 -11.32 -23.08
N LEU A 161 -10.13 -10.67 -23.68
CA LEU A 161 -10.40 -9.26 -23.41
C LEU A 161 -10.79 -9.05 -21.94
N GLY A 162 -11.64 -9.91 -21.38
CA GLY A 162 -12.04 -9.88 -19.98
C GLY A 162 -10.84 -9.98 -19.03
N GLN A 163 -9.89 -10.89 -19.30
CA GLN A 163 -8.66 -11.00 -18.52
C GLN A 163 -7.79 -9.75 -18.60
N ARG A 164 -7.69 -9.12 -19.78
CA ARG A 164 -6.95 -7.85 -19.94
C ARG A 164 -7.61 -6.70 -19.19
N ILE A 165 -8.93 -6.58 -19.27
CA ILE A 165 -9.70 -5.56 -18.53
C ILE A 165 -9.52 -5.75 -17.03
N ALA A 166 -9.63 -6.99 -16.54
CA ALA A 166 -9.43 -7.30 -15.12
C ALA A 166 -8.03 -6.89 -14.65
N ARG A 167 -6.98 -7.28 -15.38
CA ARG A 167 -5.60 -6.90 -15.05
C ARG A 167 -5.39 -5.39 -15.06
N GLN A 168 -5.96 -4.69 -16.04
CA GLN A 168 -5.86 -3.24 -16.12
C GLN A 168 -6.59 -2.57 -14.94
N ALA A 169 -7.79 -3.05 -14.60
CA ALA A 169 -8.56 -2.55 -13.48
C ALA A 169 -7.86 -2.80 -12.14
N GLU A 170 -7.18 -3.95 -11.97
CA GLU A 170 -6.33 -4.22 -10.82
C GLU A 170 -5.20 -3.21 -10.68
N ILE A 171 -4.48 -2.91 -11.78
CA ILE A 171 -3.40 -1.90 -11.77
C ILE A 171 -3.94 -0.53 -11.37
N MET A 172 -5.06 -0.11 -11.95
CA MET A 172 -5.71 1.17 -11.61
C MET A 172 -6.15 1.20 -10.13
N ALA A 173 -6.74 0.11 -9.64
CA ALA A 173 -7.13 -0.02 -8.24
C ALA A 173 -5.93 -0.02 -7.28
N PHE A 174 -4.79 -0.59 -7.67
CA PHE A 174 -3.55 -0.53 -6.89
C PHE A 174 -3.03 0.90 -6.78
N ASN A 175 -3.00 1.65 -7.88
CA ASN A 175 -2.59 3.06 -7.88
C ASN A 175 -3.47 3.90 -6.94
N ASP A 176 -4.79 3.71 -6.99
CA ASP A 176 -5.74 4.36 -6.07
C ASP A 176 -5.45 4.00 -4.60
N LEU A 177 -5.16 2.72 -4.34
CA LEU A 177 -4.88 2.23 -2.99
C LEU A 177 -3.59 2.81 -2.42
N PHE A 178 -2.52 2.87 -3.24
CA PHE A 178 -1.25 3.47 -2.85
C PHE A 178 -1.39 4.96 -2.55
N LEU A 179 -2.22 5.67 -3.32
CA LEU A 179 -2.48 7.10 -3.10
C LEU A 179 -3.17 7.34 -1.76
N ILE A 180 -4.18 6.53 -1.45
CA ILE A 180 -4.90 6.60 -0.18
C ILE A 180 -3.99 6.21 0.99
N MET A 181 -3.20 5.14 0.84
CA MET A 181 -2.20 4.74 1.84
C MET A 181 -1.19 5.86 2.12
N GLY A 182 -0.63 6.46 1.07
CA GLY A 182 0.30 7.59 1.18
C GLY A 182 -0.34 8.78 1.91
N GLY A 183 -1.58 9.11 1.56
CA GLY A 183 -2.36 10.15 2.23
C GLY A 183 -2.58 9.87 3.72
N ILE A 184 -3.01 8.67 4.09
CA ILE A 184 -3.20 8.27 5.49
C ILE A 184 -1.88 8.36 6.28
N MET A 185 -0.77 7.94 5.68
CA MET A 185 0.56 8.01 6.31
C MET A 185 1.03 9.46 6.48
N LEU A 186 0.76 10.35 5.52
CA LEU A 186 1.03 11.79 5.67
C LEU A 186 0.20 12.42 6.77
N VAL A 187 -1.11 12.16 6.79
CA VAL A 187 -2.00 12.68 7.85
C VAL A 187 -1.51 12.19 9.22
N THR A 188 -1.15 10.91 9.32
CA THR A 188 -0.57 10.35 10.55
C THR A 188 0.73 11.06 10.95
N THR A 189 1.60 11.34 9.99
CA THR A 189 2.84 12.11 10.21
C THR A 189 2.53 13.49 10.79
N LEU A 190 1.58 14.22 10.20
CA LEU A 190 1.17 15.54 10.67
C LEU A 190 0.57 15.51 12.08
N LEU A 191 -0.27 14.51 12.38
CA LEU A 191 -0.85 14.33 13.71
C LEU A 191 0.21 14.07 14.78
N VAL A 192 1.20 13.23 14.50
CA VAL A 192 2.31 12.96 15.44
C VAL A 192 3.17 14.21 15.62
N LEU A 193 3.43 14.95 14.55
CA LEU A 193 4.18 16.21 14.60
C LEU A 193 3.44 17.25 15.48
N PHE A 194 2.13 17.41 15.29
CA PHE A 194 1.31 18.34 16.07
C PHE A 194 1.27 17.96 17.56
N SER A 195 1.05 16.68 17.87
CA SER A 195 1.10 16.14 19.24
C SER A 195 2.46 16.37 19.93
N THR A 196 3.53 16.59 19.16
CA THR A 196 4.85 16.90 19.72
C THR A 196 4.94 18.35 20.18
N HIS A 197 4.36 19.29 19.41
CA HIS A 197 4.39 20.72 19.73
C HIS A 197 3.64 21.03 21.04
N ASP A 198 2.43 20.48 21.19
CA ASP A 198 1.62 20.68 22.40
C ASP A 198 2.27 20.11 23.67
N PHE A 199 2.96 18.97 23.54
CA PHE A 199 3.67 18.35 24.66
C PHE A 199 4.92 19.14 25.07
N TYR A 200 5.65 19.72 24.10
CA TYR A 200 6.78 20.58 24.40
C TYR A 200 6.34 21.84 25.17
N LEU A 201 5.25 22.47 24.73
CA LEU A 201 4.66 23.62 25.42
C LEU A 201 4.17 23.28 26.84
N TYR A 202 3.60 22.10 27.04
CA TYR A 202 3.18 21.62 28.37
C TYR A 202 4.35 21.50 29.35
N LEU A 203 5.51 20.98 28.90
CA LEU A 203 6.70 20.84 29.75
C LEU A 203 7.37 22.18 30.08
N THR A 204 7.33 23.16 29.17
CA THR A 204 7.84 24.51 29.46
C THR A 204 6.91 25.30 30.37
N ARG A 205 5.59 25.04 30.34
CA ARG A 205 4.62 25.74 31.20
C ARG A 205 4.60 25.23 32.64
N ASN A 206 4.93 23.95 32.87
CA ASN A 206 4.97 23.34 34.20
C ASN A 206 6.33 23.51 34.92
N LYS A 207 7.25 24.30 34.35
CA LYS A 207 8.54 24.68 34.96
C LYS A 207 8.60 26.15 35.40
N SER A 208 7.50 26.89 35.23
CA SER A 208 7.28 28.26 35.75
C SER A 208 6.29 28.21 36.90
#